data_AF-A0A7V2J618-F1
#
_entry.id   AF-A0A7V2J618-F1
#
_cell.length_a   1.000
_cell.length_b   1.000
_cell.length_c   1.000
_cell.angle_alpha   90.00
_cell.angle_beta   90.00
_cell.angle_gamma   90.00
#
_symmetry.space_group_name_H-M   'P 1'
#
loop_
_entity.id
_entity.type
_entity.pdbx_description
1 polymer ?
#
loop_
_entity_poly.entity_id
_entity_poly.type
_entity_poly.pdbx_seq_one_letter_code
_entity_poly.pdbx_strand_id
1 'polypeptide(L)'
;MEKEKKDIFESIWSLLASVKLAISLLIMLAATSIVGTIVEQNAEPAQNIKLLAKFFGDSFAPTVYNIFAKLGFMDMYDSWWFLGLLALFGINLIVCSLERFPKTWKLVQAVQRPMSESVLKSLPVKKELKIKTTLSVAKDEFFNALTASRYRVLEATEEGSVQLYTQKGRYVRLSVYVVHL
;
A
#
# COMPACT_ATOMS: atom_id res chain seq x y z
N MET A 1 -2.51 38.03 0.97
CA MET A 1 -1.94 37.11 -0.03
C MET A 1 -1.35 35.82 0.57
N GLU A 2 -0.96 35.74 1.85
CA GLU A 2 -0.45 34.50 2.45
C GLU A 2 -1.53 33.44 2.78
N LYS A 3 -2.74 33.85 3.19
CA LYS A 3 -3.84 32.91 3.48
C LYS A 3 -4.31 32.14 2.24
N GLU A 4 -4.35 32.80 1.09
CA GLU A 4 -4.86 32.24 -0.16
C GLU A 4 -3.91 31.20 -0.78
N LYS A 5 -2.59 31.40 -0.64
CA LYS A 5 -1.58 30.43 -1.09
C LYS A 5 -1.58 29.12 -0.28
N LYS A 6 -1.85 29.19 1.03
CA LYS A 6 -1.99 27.98 1.85
C LYS A 6 -3.16 27.11 1.36
N ASP A 7 -4.27 27.74 0.98
CA ASP A 7 -5.47 27.03 0.55
C ASP A 7 -5.26 26.24 -0.76
N ILE A 8 -4.58 26.86 -1.75
CA ILE A 8 -4.28 26.18 -3.03
C ILE A 8 -3.31 25.02 -2.84
N PHE A 9 -2.25 25.22 -2.04
CA PHE A 9 -1.27 24.17 -1.79
C PHE A 9 -1.89 23.00 -1.01
N GLU A 10 -2.67 23.28 0.03
CA GLU A 10 -3.38 22.25 0.81
C GLU A 10 -4.40 21.50 -0.07
N SER A 11 -5.09 22.21 -0.96
CA SER A 11 -6.02 21.59 -1.91
C SER A 11 -5.30 20.64 -2.87
N ILE A 12 -4.22 21.09 -3.53
CA ILE A 12 -3.41 20.24 -4.43
C ILE A 12 -2.83 19.04 -3.66
N TRP A 13 -2.33 19.27 -2.45
CA TRP A 13 -1.80 18.20 -1.59
C TRP A 13 -2.87 17.17 -1.27
N SER A 14 -4.08 17.62 -0.92
CA SER A 14 -5.21 16.71 -0.63
C SER A 14 -5.64 15.90 -1.86
N LEU A 15 -5.55 16.47 -3.06
CA LEU A 15 -5.81 15.77 -4.31
C LEU A 15 -4.73 14.70 -4.57
N LEU A 16 -3.45 15.06 -4.41
CA LEU A 16 -2.33 14.14 -4.56
C LEU A 16 -2.29 13.06 -3.47
N ALA A 17 -2.87 13.31 -2.30
CA ALA A 17 -3.02 12.32 -1.22
C ALA A 17 -4.28 11.43 -1.36
N SER A 18 -5.04 11.59 -2.44
CA SER A 18 -6.28 10.85 -2.66
C SER A 18 -6.05 9.46 -3.25
N VAL A 19 -6.55 8.43 -2.57
CA VAL A 19 -6.60 7.05 -3.10
C VAL A 19 -7.53 6.95 -4.32
N LYS A 20 -8.58 7.78 -4.40
CA LYS A 20 -9.48 7.80 -5.57
C LYS A 20 -8.74 8.26 -6.82
N LEU A 21 -7.83 9.23 -6.68
CA LEU A 21 -6.96 9.67 -7.77
C LEU A 21 -6.02 8.54 -8.20
N ALA A 22 -5.41 7.84 -7.24
CA ALA A 22 -4.54 6.68 -7.51
C ALA A 22 -5.24 5.63 -8.39
N ILE A 23 -6.46 5.23 -7.99
CA ILE A 23 -7.26 4.23 -8.71
C ILE A 23 -7.62 4.74 -10.11
N SER A 24 -8.03 6.00 -10.23
CA SER A 24 -8.34 6.60 -11.54
C SER A 24 -7.14 6.62 -12.48
N LEU A 25 -5.96 6.99 -11.97
CA LEU A 25 -4.72 7.01 -12.76
C LEU A 25 -4.31 5.60 -13.18
N LEU A 26 -4.43 4.63 -12.29
CA LEU A 26 -4.12 3.23 -12.58
C LEU A 26 -5.04 2.68 -13.69
N ILE A 27 -6.35 2.96 -13.62
CA ILE A 27 -7.30 2.58 -14.67
C ILE A 27 -6.93 3.23 -16.01
N MET A 28 -6.56 4.51 -15.99
CA MET A 28 -6.19 5.21 -17.23
C MET A 28 -4.90 4.67 -17.83
N LEU A 29 -3.88 4.41 -17.02
CA LEU A 29 -2.63 3.75 -17.44
C LEU A 29 -2.88 2.34 -17.98
N ALA A 30 -3.78 1.57 -17.35
CA ALA A 30 -4.15 0.24 -17.81
C ALA A 30 -4.86 0.30 -19.17
N ALA A 31 -5.82 1.22 -19.32
CA ALA A 31 -6.55 1.41 -20.57
C ALA A 31 -5.62 1.81 -21.72
N THR A 32 -4.69 2.73 -21.49
CA THR A 32 -3.70 3.12 -22.52
C THR A 32 -2.72 1.99 -22.81
N SER A 33 -2.28 1.24 -21.78
CA SER A 33 -1.39 0.09 -21.95
C SER A 33 -2.00 -1.02 -22.82
N ILE A 34 -3.31 -1.24 -22.73
CA ILE A 34 -4.02 -2.17 -23.63
C ILE A 34 -3.89 -1.72 -25.08
N VAL A 35 -4.07 -0.41 -25.36
CA VAL A 35 -3.89 0.14 -26.71
C VAL A 35 -2.44 -0.03 -27.18
N GLY A 36 -1.46 0.28 -26.34
CA GLY A 36 -0.04 0.11 -26.66
C GLY A 36 0.41 -1.35 -26.81
N THR A 37 -0.37 -2.32 -26.31
CA THR A 37 -0.13 -3.75 -26.52
C THR A 37 -0.67 -4.22 -27.87
N ILE A 38 -1.76 -3.61 -28.35
CA ILE A 38 -2.37 -3.92 -29.65
C ILE A 38 -1.53 -3.33 -30.79
N VAL A 39 -1.01 -2.12 -30.60
CA VAL A 39 -0.16 -1.42 -31.57
C VAL A 39 1.30 -1.84 -31.37
N GLU A 40 1.96 -2.33 -32.43
CA GLU A 40 3.35 -2.75 -32.36
C GLU A 40 4.25 -1.51 -32.15
N GLN A 41 4.94 -1.47 -31.01
CA GLN A 41 5.77 -0.32 -30.63
C GLN A 41 7.05 -0.27 -31.47
N ASN A 42 7.41 0.91 -31.97
CA ASN A 42 8.63 1.13 -32.76
C ASN A 42 8.75 0.22 -34.01
N ALA A 43 7.63 -0.29 -34.51
CA ALA A 43 7.55 -1.12 -35.70
C ALA A 43 7.42 -0.29 -36.99
N GLU A 44 7.64 -0.96 -38.13
CA GLU A 44 7.47 -0.35 -39.45
C GLU A 44 6.00 0.09 -39.65
N PRO A 45 5.75 1.30 -40.17
CA PRO A 45 4.38 1.82 -40.36
C PRO A 45 3.45 0.87 -41.10
N ALA A 46 3.98 0.12 -42.08
CA ALA A 46 3.24 -0.85 -42.87
C ALA A 46 2.60 -1.97 -42.03
N GLN A 47 3.26 -2.41 -40.96
CA GLN A 47 2.76 -3.47 -40.07
C GLN A 47 1.54 -2.98 -39.28
N ASN A 48 1.66 -1.80 -38.67
CA ASN A 48 0.57 -1.19 -37.90
C ASN A 48 -0.60 -0.74 -38.79
N ILE A 49 -0.35 -0.22 -40.00
CA ILE A 49 -1.43 0.10 -40.95
C ILE A 49 -2.21 -1.17 -41.33
N LYS A 50 -1.51 -2.28 -41.61
CA LYS A 50 -2.17 -3.56 -41.93
C LYS A 50 -2.97 -4.11 -40.75
N LEU A 51 -2.49 -3.93 -39.52
CA LEU A 51 -3.23 -4.28 -38.32
C LEU A 51 -4.49 -3.43 -38.16
N LEU A 52 -4.37 -2.10 -38.30
CA LEU A 52 -5.49 -1.17 -38.22
C LEU A 52 -6.51 -1.39 -39.33
N ALA A 53 -6.09 -1.80 -40.53
CA ALA A 53 -7.00 -2.15 -41.62
C ALA A 53 -7.95 -3.30 -41.26
N LYS A 54 -7.51 -4.25 -40.43
CA LYS A 54 -8.38 -5.33 -39.93
C LYS A 54 -9.49 -4.83 -38.99
N PHE A 55 -9.27 -3.71 -38.29
CA PHE A 55 -10.22 -3.16 -37.31
C PHE A 55 -11.08 -2.03 -37.89
N PHE A 56 -10.52 -1.19 -38.75
CA PHE A 56 -11.13 0.05 -39.24
C PHE A 56 -11.39 0.06 -40.76
N GLY A 57 -10.93 -0.96 -41.49
CA GLY A 57 -11.01 -1.06 -42.94
C GLY A 57 -9.85 -0.37 -43.67
N ASP A 58 -9.55 -0.84 -44.89
CA ASP A 58 -8.39 -0.42 -45.67
C ASP A 58 -8.37 1.09 -45.96
N SER A 59 -9.53 1.69 -46.22
CA SER A 59 -9.64 3.12 -46.55
C SER A 59 -9.37 4.05 -45.36
N PHE A 60 -9.67 3.60 -44.13
CA PHE A 60 -9.53 4.43 -42.92
C PHE A 60 -8.23 4.16 -42.16
N ALA A 61 -7.59 3.01 -42.37
CA ALA A 61 -6.37 2.62 -41.66
C ALA A 61 -5.22 3.65 -41.74
N PRO A 62 -4.91 4.28 -42.89
CA PRO A 62 -3.86 5.30 -42.96
C PRO A 62 -4.19 6.55 -42.15
N THR A 63 -5.46 6.95 -42.12
CA THR A 63 -5.93 8.12 -41.36
C THR A 63 -5.84 7.85 -39.85
N VAL A 64 -6.30 6.68 -39.40
CA VAL A 64 -6.22 6.27 -38.00
C VAL A 64 -4.76 6.15 -37.56
N TYR A 65 -3.90 5.55 -38.39
CA TYR A 65 -2.46 5.45 -38.14
C TYR A 65 -1.85 6.84 -37.90
N ASN A 66 -2.13 7.81 -38.79
CA ASN A 66 -1.60 9.17 -38.65
C ASN A 66 -2.07 9.86 -37.36
N ILE A 67 -3.33 9.65 -36.94
CA ILE A 67 -3.84 10.17 -35.67
C ILE A 67 -3.09 9.53 -34.50
N PHE A 68 -2.93 8.20 -34.52
CA PHE A 68 -2.26 7.47 -33.46
C PHE A 68 -0.78 7.83 -33.35
N ALA A 69 -0.09 7.97 -34.49
CA ALA A 69 1.29 8.42 -34.55
C ALA A 69 1.45 9.84 -33.98
N LYS A 70 0.56 10.79 -34.32
CA LYS A 70 0.58 12.16 -33.77
C LYS A 70 0.32 12.21 -32.27
N LEU A 71 -0.55 11.32 -31.77
CA LEU A 71 -0.81 11.18 -30.34
C LEU A 71 0.31 10.41 -29.62
N GLY A 72 1.28 9.84 -30.34
CA GLY A 72 2.40 9.10 -29.76
C GLY A 72 2.08 7.64 -29.40
N PHE A 73 0.99 7.04 -29.89
CA PHE A 73 0.67 5.63 -29.59
C PHE A 73 1.62 4.60 -30.23
N MET A 74 2.38 5.01 -31.26
CA MET A 74 3.39 4.17 -31.91
C MET A 74 4.68 4.04 -31.07
N ASP A 75 4.89 4.98 -30.16
CA ASP A 75 5.98 5.02 -29.20
C ASP A 75 5.44 5.51 -27.84
N MET A 76 4.44 4.77 -27.35
CA MET A 76 3.58 5.20 -26.25
C MET A 76 4.36 5.31 -24.94
N TYR A 77 5.28 4.38 -24.69
CA TYR A 77 6.02 4.31 -23.43
C TYR A 77 7.00 5.48 -23.25
N ASP A 78 7.46 6.08 -24.34
CA ASP A 78 8.33 7.28 -24.34
C ASP A 78 7.55 8.58 -24.58
N SER A 79 6.23 8.49 -24.76
CA SER A 79 5.38 9.67 -24.97
C SER A 79 5.27 10.54 -23.71
N TRP A 80 5.39 11.86 -23.89
CA TRP A 80 5.39 12.83 -22.78
C TRP A 80 4.14 12.74 -21.89
N TRP A 81 2.99 12.41 -22.47
CA TRP A 81 1.75 12.28 -21.72
C TRP A 81 1.74 10.98 -20.90
N PHE A 82 2.26 9.86 -21.43
CA PHE A 82 2.31 8.60 -20.68
C PHE A 82 3.31 8.69 -19.53
N LEU A 83 4.50 9.25 -19.76
CA LEU A 83 5.45 9.56 -18.68
C LEU A 83 4.85 10.53 -17.67
N GLY A 84 4.09 11.53 -18.13
CA GLY A 84 3.38 12.46 -17.24
C GLY A 84 2.38 11.75 -16.33
N LEU A 85 1.60 10.80 -16.87
CA LEU A 85 0.67 9.99 -16.08
C LEU A 85 1.39 9.07 -15.10
N LEU A 86 2.47 8.43 -15.55
CA LEU A 86 3.28 7.55 -14.71
C LEU A 86 3.94 8.31 -13.56
N ALA A 87 4.52 9.49 -13.86
CA ALA A 87 5.11 10.37 -12.87
C ALA A 87 4.06 10.89 -11.88
N LEU A 88 2.90 11.33 -12.37
CA LEU A 88 1.79 11.77 -11.52
C LEU A 88 1.29 10.64 -10.60
N PHE A 89 1.18 9.43 -11.12
CA PHE A 89 0.82 8.25 -10.34
C PHE A 89 1.89 7.93 -9.28
N GLY A 90 3.18 7.97 -9.64
CA GLY A 90 4.29 7.79 -8.69
C GLY A 90 4.28 8.84 -7.57
N ILE A 91 4.10 10.12 -7.91
CA ILE A 91 3.98 11.21 -6.92
C ILE A 91 2.79 10.96 -6.00
N ASN A 92 1.62 10.59 -6.55
CA ASN A 92 0.44 10.27 -5.76
C ASN A 92 0.69 9.12 -4.77
N LEU A 93 1.36 8.04 -5.19
CA LEU A 93 1.73 6.93 -4.30
C LEU A 93 2.67 7.34 -3.17
N ILE A 94 3.69 8.16 -3.49
CA ILE A 94 4.63 8.68 -2.49
C ILE A 94 3.87 9.53 -1.46
N VAL A 95 3.05 10.48 -1.91
CA VAL A 95 2.28 11.38 -1.04
C VAL A 95 1.29 10.59 -0.16
N CYS A 96 0.53 9.66 -0.76
CA CYS A 96 -0.39 8.78 -0.04
C CYS A 96 0.33 7.96 1.04
N SER A 97 1.53 7.47 0.75
CA SER A 97 2.33 6.69 1.69
C SER A 97 2.86 7.54 2.84
N LEU A 98 3.37 8.75 2.54
CA LEU A 98 3.87 9.69 3.55
C LEU A 98 2.77 10.13 4.53
N GLU A 99 1.55 10.39 4.05
CA GLU A 99 0.44 10.81 4.92
C GLU A 99 -0.01 9.69 5.86
N ARG A 100 0.07 8.43 5.40
CA ARG A 100 -0.32 7.25 6.19
C ARG A 100 0.77 6.79 7.16
N PHE A 101 2.03 7.06 6.86
CA PHE A 101 3.18 6.59 7.63
C PHE A 101 3.11 6.94 9.14
N PRO A 102 2.78 8.18 9.57
CA PRO A 102 2.71 8.52 10.99
C PRO A 102 1.71 7.67 11.78
N LYS A 103 0.57 7.31 11.17
CA LYS A 103 -0.45 6.47 11.82
C LYS A 103 0.08 5.05 12.00
N THR A 104 0.72 4.48 10.98
CA THR A 104 1.33 3.15 11.10
C THR A 104 2.49 3.15 12.09
N TRP A 105 3.31 4.20 12.10
CA TRP A 105 4.43 4.33 13.03
C TRP A 105 3.96 4.37 14.49
N LYS A 106 2.92 5.16 14.80
CA LYS A 106 2.26 5.15 16.11
C LYS A 106 1.78 3.74 16.50
N LEU A 107 1.23 2.99 15.55
CA LEU A 107 0.76 1.63 15.77
C LEU A 107 1.89 0.60 15.96
N VAL A 108 3.07 0.85 15.39
CA VAL A 108 4.29 0.02 15.60
C VAL A 108 4.92 0.31 16.96
N GLN A 109 4.88 1.58 17.39
CA GLN A 109 5.39 2.01 18.69
C GLN A 109 4.44 1.71 19.85
N ALA A 110 3.14 1.56 19.58
CA ALA A 110 2.14 1.25 20.59
C ALA A 110 2.51 -0.03 21.37
N VAL A 111 2.79 0.15 22.67
CA VAL A 111 3.07 -0.94 23.59
C VAL A 111 1.75 -1.63 23.93
N GLN A 112 1.76 -2.96 23.95
CA GLN A 112 0.63 -3.75 24.42
C GLN A 112 0.28 -3.34 25.86
N ARG A 113 -1.01 -3.16 26.14
CA ARG A 113 -1.52 -2.84 27.47
C ARG A 113 -2.13 -4.09 28.10
N PRO A 114 -2.17 -4.19 29.45
CA PRO A 114 -2.96 -5.21 30.12
C PRO A 114 -4.39 -5.20 29.59
N MET A 115 -4.94 -6.40 29.39
CA MET A 115 -6.30 -6.58 28.88
C MET A 115 -7.21 -6.94 30.04
N SER A 116 -8.45 -6.44 30.02
CA SER A 116 -9.45 -6.89 30.99
C SER A 116 -9.76 -8.37 30.79
N GLU A 117 -10.18 -9.03 31.87
CA GLU A 117 -10.54 -10.45 31.83
C GLU A 117 -11.65 -10.76 30.79
N SER A 118 -12.60 -9.82 30.61
CA SER A 118 -13.65 -9.93 29.60
C SER A 118 -13.11 -9.98 28.17
N VAL A 119 -12.05 -9.21 27.87
CA VAL A 119 -11.38 -9.21 26.56
C VAL A 119 -10.58 -10.48 26.36
N LEU A 120 -9.86 -10.95 27.39
CA LEU A 120 -9.15 -12.23 27.32
C LEU A 120 -10.11 -13.40 27.03
N LYS A 121 -11.29 -13.40 27.65
CA LYS A 121 -12.34 -14.40 27.41
C LYS A 121 -12.98 -14.29 26.04
N SER A 122 -12.95 -13.13 25.37
CA SER A 122 -13.50 -12.99 24.01
C SER A 122 -12.51 -13.35 22.91
N LEU A 123 -11.23 -13.57 23.24
CA LEU A 123 -10.22 -13.94 22.24
C LEU A 123 -10.56 -15.29 21.58
N PRO A 124 -10.41 -15.39 20.24
CA PRO A 124 -10.74 -16.60 19.50
C PRO A 124 -9.80 -17.77 19.82
N VAL A 125 -8.55 -17.47 20.17
CA VAL A 125 -7.54 -18.46 20.57
C VAL A 125 -7.21 -18.23 22.04
N LYS A 126 -7.70 -19.13 22.89
CA LYS A 126 -7.46 -19.10 24.34
C LYS A 126 -7.36 -20.53 24.88
N LYS A 127 -6.55 -20.71 25.92
CA LYS A 127 -6.40 -21.98 26.63
C LYS A 127 -6.27 -21.70 28.12
N GLU A 128 -7.12 -22.33 28.91
CA GLU A 128 -7.07 -22.25 30.38
C GLU A 128 -6.44 -23.52 30.94
N LEU A 129 -5.52 -23.36 31.89
CA LEU A 129 -4.81 -24.46 32.54
C LEU A 129 -4.89 -24.28 34.05
N LYS A 130 -5.23 -25.36 34.77
CA LYS A 130 -5.21 -25.38 36.23
C LYS A 130 -3.92 -26.03 36.70
N ILE A 131 -3.06 -25.27 37.36
CA ILE A 131 -1.77 -25.73 37.88
C ILE A 131 -1.81 -25.64 39.40
N LYS A 132 -1.41 -26.72 40.09
CA LYS A 132 -1.26 -26.73 41.55
C LYS A 132 0.11 -26.15 41.93
N THR A 133 0.26 -24.84 41.86
CA THR A 133 1.47 -24.15 42.31
C THR A 133 1.14 -22.72 42.76
N THR A 134 2.06 -22.07 43.46
CA THR A 134 1.89 -20.68 43.90
C THR A 134 2.02 -19.71 42.73
N LEU A 135 1.26 -18.61 42.75
CA LEU A 135 1.26 -17.60 41.67
C LEU A 135 2.66 -17.10 41.31
N SER A 136 3.53 -16.88 42.30
CA SER A 136 4.92 -16.44 42.09
C SER A 136 5.74 -17.46 41.29
N VAL A 137 5.66 -18.74 41.66
CA VAL A 137 6.42 -19.81 41.01
C VAL A 137 5.95 -20.02 39.57
N ALA A 138 4.62 -20.04 39.35
CA ALA A 138 4.06 -20.14 38.00
C ALA A 138 4.52 -18.96 37.12
N LYS A 139 4.42 -17.74 37.64
CA LYS A 139 4.85 -16.53 36.93
C LYS A 139 6.31 -16.63 36.48
N ASP A 140 7.21 -16.97 37.39
CA ASP A 140 8.65 -17.01 37.10
C ASP A 140 8.98 -18.09 36.06
N GLU A 141 8.33 -19.26 36.14
CA GLU A 141 8.51 -20.33 35.16
C GLU A 141 8.05 -19.91 33.75
N PHE A 142 6.86 -19.30 33.64
CA PHE A 142 6.37 -18.77 32.36
C PHE A 142 7.23 -17.63 31.82
N PHE A 143 7.67 -16.72 32.69
CA PHE A 143 8.54 -15.61 32.33
C PHE A 143 9.88 -16.11 31.77
N ASN A 144 10.48 -17.10 32.43
CA ASN A 144 11.74 -17.71 31.99
C ASN A 144 11.59 -18.47 30.67
N ALA A 145 10.52 -19.26 30.52
CA ALA A 145 10.24 -19.99 29.28
C ALA A 145 10.05 -19.05 28.07
N LEU A 146 9.32 -17.94 28.26
CA LEU A 146 9.10 -16.93 27.21
C LEU A 146 10.39 -16.17 26.87
N THR A 147 11.16 -15.77 27.89
CA THR A 147 12.44 -15.09 27.70
C THR A 147 13.46 -15.99 26.99
N ALA A 148 13.54 -17.28 27.36
CA ALA A 148 14.40 -18.27 26.70
C ALA A 148 14.07 -18.41 25.21
N SER A 149 12.79 -18.25 24.85
CA SER A 149 12.31 -18.26 23.47
C SER A 149 12.54 -16.92 22.72
N ARG A 150 13.34 -16.02 23.29
CA ARG A 150 13.66 -14.67 22.75
C ARG A 150 12.46 -13.75 22.58
N TYR A 151 11.43 -13.92 23.40
CA TYR A 151 10.32 -12.97 23.45
C TYR A 151 10.65 -11.80 24.38
N ARG A 152 10.22 -10.60 24.00
CA ARG A 152 10.23 -9.44 24.89
C ARG A 152 8.98 -9.48 25.76
N VAL A 153 9.12 -10.03 26.96
CA VAL A 153 8.04 -10.14 27.93
C VAL A 153 7.88 -8.83 28.69
N LEU A 154 6.64 -8.39 28.85
CA LEU A 154 6.24 -7.27 29.68
C LEU A 154 5.28 -7.81 30.74
N GLU A 155 5.33 -7.19 31.91
CA GLU A 155 4.54 -7.56 33.07
C GLU A 155 3.61 -6.41 33.45
N ALA A 156 2.35 -6.75 33.76
CA ALA A 156 1.43 -5.88 34.47
C ALA A 156 0.81 -6.67 35.63
N THR A 157 0.84 -6.06 36.81
CA THR A 157 0.26 -6.63 38.03
C THR A 157 -0.97 -5.81 38.38
N GLU A 158 -2.12 -6.48 38.45
CA GLU A 158 -3.35 -5.95 39.01
C GLU A 158 -3.64 -6.67 40.34
N GLU A 159 -4.47 -6.10 41.22
CA GLU A 159 -4.74 -6.62 42.56
C GLU A 159 -5.12 -8.12 42.53
N GLY A 160 -4.17 -9.00 42.86
CA GLY A 160 -4.34 -10.45 42.90
C GLY A 160 -4.13 -11.20 41.58
N SER A 161 -3.77 -10.53 40.47
CA SER A 161 -3.49 -11.18 39.18
C SER A 161 -2.24 -10.62 38.49
N VAL A 162 -1.50 -11.49 37.81
CA VAL A 162 -0.32 -11.11 37.02
C VAL A 162 -0.58 -11.43 35.56
N GLN A 163 -0.42 -10.43 34.70
CA GLN A 163 -0.50 -10.58 33.25
C GLN A 163 0.90 -10.47 32.64
N LEU A 164 1.33 -11.51 31.94
CA LEU A 164 2.52 -11.51 31.11
C LEU A 164 2.10 -11.38 29.65
N TYR A 165 2.66 -10.41 28.94
CA TYR A 165 2.34 -10.16 27.54
C TYR A 165 3.59 -9.94 26.70
N THR A 166 3.53 -10.40 25.46
CA THR A 166 4.63 -10.30 24.50
C THR A 166 4.08 -10.02 23.11
N GLN A 167 4.87 -9.34 22.29
CA GLN A 167 4.55 -9.07 20.90
C GLN A 167 5.78 -9.26 20.02
N LYS A 168 5.69 -10.18 19.07
CA LYS A 168 6.69 -10.40 18.03
C LYS A 168 6.20 -9.87 16.68
N GLY A 169 7.11 -9.41 15.83
CA GLY A 169 6.77 -8.97 14.47
C GLY A 169 6.15 -7.57 14.35
N ARG A 170 6.37 -6.66 15.31
CA ARG A 170 5.83 -5.29 15.25
C ARG A 170 6.18 -4.54 13.95
N TYR A 171 7.38 -4.77 13.41
CA TYR A 171 7.87 -4.14 12.19
C TYR A 171 7.26 -4.69 10.90
N VAL A 172 6.58 -5.85 10.93
CA VAL A 172 5.88 -6.39 9.75
C VAL A 172 4.81 -5.40 9.25
N ARG A 173 4.27 -4.57 10.14
CA ARG A 173 3.33 -3.49 9.81
C ARG A 173 3.93 -2.42 8.88
N LEU A 174 5.26 -2.35 8.76
CA LEU A 174 5.96 -1.43 7.86
C LEU A 174 6.24 -2.03 6.47
N SER A 175 5.99 -3.33 6.27
CA SER A 175 6.28 -4.02 5.00
C SER A 175 5.64 -3.35 3.79
N VAL A 176 4.43 -2.82 3.94
CA VAL A 176 3.70 -2.12 2.87
C VAL A 176 4.55 -0.98 2.29
N TYR A 177 5.26 -0.22 3.12
CA TYR A 177 6.07 0.91 2.67
C TYR A 177 7.34 0.48 1.92
N VAL A 178 7.89 -0.71 2.21
CA VAL A 178 9.07 -1.25 1.51
C VAL A 178 8.72 -1.77 0.11
N VAL A 179 7.47 -2.19 -0.10
CA VAL A 179 7.02 -2.72 -1.39
C VAL A 179 6.53 -1.61 -2.33
N HIS A 180 5.99 -0.52 -1.78
CA HIS A 180 5.35 0.54 -2.55
C HIS A 180 6.23 1.77 -2.80
N LEU A 181 7.35 1.95 -2.06
CA LEU A 181 8.39 2.95 -2.31
C LEU A 181 9.69 2.26 -2.77
#